data_AF-A0A7D5KVU6-F1
#
_entry.id   AF-A0A7D5KVU6-F1
#
_cell.length_a   1.000
_cell.length_b   1.000
_cell.length_c   1.000
_cell.angle_alpha   90.00
_cell.angle_beta   90.00
_cell.angle_gamma   90.00
#
_symmetry.space_group_name_H-M   'P 1'
#
loop_
_entity.id
_entity.type
_entity.pdbx_description
1 polymer ?
#
loop_
_entity_poly.entity_id
_entity_poly.type
_entity_poly.pdbx_seq_one_letter_code
_entity_poly.pdbx_strand_id
1 'polypeptide(L)' 'MSILGTAVPAEWVAVVVLAFTAGMCVPFRYGIERLRGFGRVVIGKLPYAPPPGKEEGEAMEAATEGDHGSGSEDHPS' A
#
# COMPACT_ATOMS: atom_id res chain seq x y z
N MET A 1 18.12 -30.79 1.20
CA MET A 1 18.56 -30.16 -0.07
C MET A 1 19.09 -28.78 0.30
N SER A 2 20.40 -28.57 0.18
CA SER A 2 21.06 -27.33 0.64
C SER A 2 21.25 -26.37 -0.52
N ILE A 3 20.87 -25.10 -0.34
CA ILE A 3 21.03 -24.04 -1.35
C ILE A 3 21.90 -22.96 -0.70
N LEU A 4 23.03 -22.59 -1.33
CA LEU A 4 23.92 -21.50 -0.88
C LEU A 4 24.44 -21.64 0.58
N GLY A 5 24.73 -22.85 1.04
CA GLY A 5 25.33 -23.08 2.37
C GLY A 5 24.40 -22.82 3.56
N THR A 6 23.15 -22.43 3.31
CA THR A 6 22.11 -22.32 4.33
C THR A 6 21.11 -23.46 4.17
N ALA A 7 20.74 -24.10 5.29
CA ALA A 7 19.64 -25.05 5.29
C ALA A 7 18.36 -24.23 5.17
N VAL A 8 17.87 -24.04 3.94
CA VAL A 8 16.56 -23.42 3.73
C VAL A 8 15.50 -24.44 4.14
N PRO A 9 14.71 -24.17 5.18
CA PRO A 9 13.65 -25.08 5.61
C PRO A 9 12.64 -25.23 4.48
N ALA A 10 12.14 -26.45 4.28
CA ALA A 10 11.20 -26.75 3.20
C ALA A 10 9.92 -25.92 3.31
N GLU A 11 9.55 -25.50 4.52
CA GLU A 11 8.42 -24.60 4.75
C GLU A 11 8.57 -23.26 4.01
N TRP A 12 9.76 -22.67 4.03
CA TRP A 12 10.00 -21.38 3.35
C TRP A 12 9.93 -21.52 1.83
N VAL A 13 10.44 -22.62 1.29
CA VAL A 13 10.34 -22.92 -0.15
C VAL A 13 8.87 -23.08 -0.53
N ALA A 14 8.09 -23.82 0.25
CA ALA A 14 6.67 -24.02 0.02
C ALA A 14 5.90 -22.68 0.05
N VAL A 15 6.19 -21.80 1.02
CA VAL A 15 5.57 -20.47 1.12
C VAL A 15 5.89 -19.62 -0.10
N VAL A 16 7.14 -19.59 -0.56
CA VAL A 16 7.55 -18.82 -1.74
C VAL A 16 6.86 -19.34 -3.00
N VAL A 17 6.85 -20.66 -3.21
CA VAL A 17 6.19 -21.29 -4.37
C VAL A 17 4.67 -21.04 -4.35
N LEU A 18 4.05 -21.14 -3.16
CA LEU A 18 2.63 -20.86 -3.00
C LEU A 18 2.32 -19.38 -3.29
N ALA A 19 3.11 -18.45 -2.77
CA ALA A 19 2.92 -17.02 -3.01
C ALA A 19 3.08 -16.68 -4.50
N PHE A 20 4.05 -17.28 -5.18
CA PHE A 20 4.27 -17.10 -6.61
C PHE A 20 3.12 -17.64 -7.46
N THR A 21 2.66 -18.87 -7.19
CA THR A 21 1.54 -19.48 -7.92
C THR A 21 0.22 -18.75 -7.64
N ALA A 22 -0.05 -18.38 -6.39
CA ALA A 22 -1.19 -17.54 -6.04
C ALA A 22 -1.14 -16.18 -6.75
N GLY A 23 0.03 -15.56 -6.83
CA GLY A 23 0.25 -14.31 -7.57
C GLY A 23 -0.03 -14.43 -9.06
N MET A 24 0.35 -15.54 -9.70
CA MET A 24 0.04 -15.81 -11.11
C MET A 24 -1.44 -16.11 -11.35
N CYS A 25 -2.14 -16.68 -10.37
CA CYS A 25 -3.57 -17.00 -10.48
C CYS A 25 -4.50 -15.79 -10.26
N VAL A 26 -4.01 -14.68 -9.71
CA VAL A 26 -4.82 -13.47 -9.55
C VAL A 26 -4.80 -12.67 -10.86
N PRO A 27 -5.95 -12.45 -11.53
CA PRO A 27 -6.00 -11.56 -12.68
C PRO A 27 -5.56 -10.16 -12.24
N PHE A 28 -4.44 -9.69 -12.81
CA PHE A 28 -3.72 -8.48 -12.35
C PHE A 28 -4.64 -7.26 -12.18
N ARG A 29 -5.60 -7.08 -13.10
CA ARG A 29 -6.59 -5.99 -13.06
C ARG A 29 -7.54 -6.09 -11.86
N TYR A 30 -7.98 -7.30 -11.52
CA TYR A 30 -8.89 -7.54 -10.40
C TYR A 30 -8.16 -7.49 -9.04
N GLY A 31 -6.90 -7.92 -9.01
CA GLY A 31 -6.04 -7.80 -7.84
C GLY A 31 -5.80 -6.33 -7.44
N ILE A 32 -5.54 -5.47 -8.42
CA ILE A 32 -5.36 -4.03 -8.19
C ILE A 32 -6.63 -3.39 -7.59
N GLU A 33 -7.80 -3.70 -8.12
CA GLU A 33 -9.06 -3.14 -7.61
C GLU A 33 -9.31 -3.56 -6.15
N ARG A 34 -9.01 -4.83 -5.83
CA ARG A 34 -9.08 -5.31 -4.44
C ARG A 34 -8.07 -4.65 -3.51
N LEU A 35 -6.84 -4.43 -3.97
CA LEU A 35 -5.82 -3.72 -3.18
C LEU A 35 -6.20 -2.25 -2.94
N ARG A 36 -6.79 -1.57 -3.93
CA ARG A 36 -7.29 -0.19 -3.78
C ARG A 36 -8.46 -0.13 -2.79
N GLY A 37 -9.41 -1.06 -2.88
CA GLY A 37 -10.53 -1.15 -1.95
C GLY A 37 -10.08 -1.48 -0.52
N PHE A 38 -9.25 -2.50 -0.38
CA PHE A 38 -8.67 -2.90 0.90
C PHE A 38 -7.80 -1.79 1.51
N GLY A 39 -6.94 -1.15 0.71
CA GLY A 39 -6.08 -0.05 1.14
C GLY A 39 -6.88 1.13 1.70
N ARG A 40 -7.96 1.55 1.03
CA ARG A 40 -8.85 2.60 1.56
C ARG A 40 -9.50 2.23 2.89
N VAL A 41 -9.92 0.98 3.06
CA VAL A 41 -10.50 0.49 4.32
C VAL A 41 -9.46 0.47 5.44
N VAL A 42 -8.24 0.01 5.15
CA VAL A 42 -7.15 -0.03 6.12
C VAL A 42 -6.72 1.38 6.53
N ILE A 43 -6.56 2.29 5.56
CA ILE A 43 -6.22 3.69 5.82
C ILE A 43 -7.30 4.36 6.67
N GLY A 44 -8.58 4.13 6.36
CA GLY A 44 -9.69 4.67 7.17
C GLY A 44 -9.79 4.11 8.59
N LYS A 45 -9.03 3.06 8.93
CA LYS A 45 -8.94 2.51 10.29
C LYS A 45 -7.67 2.95 11.03
N LEU A 46 -6.71 3.56 10.35
CA LEU A 46 -5.53 4.10 11.02
C LEU A 46 -5.94 5.37 11.78
N PRO A 47 -5.56 5.50 13.07
CA PRO A 47 -5.81 6.72 13.81
C PRO A 47 -5.09 7.86 13.11
N TYR A 48 -5.85 8.88 12.70
CA TYR A 48 -5.30 10.09 12.13
C TYR A 48 -4.53 10.83 13.22
N ALA A 49 -3.22 10.95 13.05
CA ALA A 49 -2.40 11.80 13.90
C ALA A 49 -2.30 13.16 13.20
N PRO A 50 -2.87 14.25 13.76
CA PRO A 50 -2.68 15.57 13.20
C PRO A 50 -1.17 15.92 13.20
N PRO A 51 -0.68 16.67 12.20
CA PRO A 51 0.69 17.16 12.19
C PRO A 51 1.01 17.91 13.49
N PRO A 52 2.22 17.75 14.05
CA PRO A 52 2.59 18.41 15.30
C PRO A 52 2.44 19.93 15.15
N GLY A 53 1.63 20.54 16.03
CA GLY A 53 1.36 21.98 16.03
C GLY A 53 0.09 22.43 15.30
N LYS A 54 -0.75 21.51 14.80
CA LYS A 54 -2.08 21.82 14.23
C LYS A 54 -3.19 21.14 15.02
N GLU A 55 -4.29 21.86 15.26
CA GLU A 55 -5.50 21.26 15.83
C GLU A 55 -6.16 20.29 14.83
N GLU A 56 -6.86 19.29 15.36
CA GLU A 56 -7.47 18.21 14.56
C GLU A 56 -8.39 18.73 13.45
N GLY A 57 -9.14 19.81 13.71
CA GLY A 57 -10.04 20.43 12.73
C GLY A 57 -9.30 21.07 11.55
N GLU A 58 -8.26 21.85 11.83
CA GLU A 58 -7.44 22.52 10.80
C GLU A 58 -6.64 21.51 9.96
N ALA A 59 -6.22 20.41 10.57
CA ALA A 59 -5.52 19.32 9.90
C ALA A 59 -6.44 18.52 8.96
N MET A 60 -7.69 18.29 9.36
CA MET A 60 -8.69 17.58 8.55
C MET A 60 -9.19 18.42 7.37
N GLU A 61 -9.34 19.73 7.57
CA GLU A 61 -9.71 20.69 6.51
C GLU A 61 -8.60 20.74 5.43
N ALA A 62 -7.34 20.93 5.83
CA ALA A 62 -6.21 20.92 4.91
C ALA A 62 -6.05 19.58 4.15
N ALA A 63 -6.37 18.45 4.78
CA ALA A 63 -6.34 17.13 4.12
C ALA A 63 -7.48 16.92 3.12
N THR A 64 -8.62 17.59 3.32
CA THR A 64 -9.79 17.51 2.43
C THR A 64 -9.64 18.47 1.24
N GLU A 65 -9.04 19.64 1.46
CA GLU A 65 -8.73 20.60 0.38
C GLU A 65 -7.62 20.09 -0.56
N GLY A 66 -6.65 19.33 -0.05
CA GLY A 66 -5.56 18.75 -0.84
C GLY A 66 -5.98 17.68 -1.87
N ASP A 67 -7.16 17.08 -1.74
CA ASP A 67 -7.70 16.10 -2.70
C ASP A 67 -8.31 16.77 -3.95
N HIS A 68 -8.52 18.10 -3.92
CA HIS A 68 -9.00 18.90 -5.06
C HIS A 68 -7.88 19.61 -5.84
N GLY A 69 -6.61 19.19 -5.68
CA GLY A 69 -5.45 19.93 -6.18
C GLY A 69 -4.33 19.11 -6.82
N SER A 70 -4.63 18.04 -7.55
CA SER A 70 -3.61 17.34 -8.37
C SER A 70 -3.96 17.39 -9.86
N GLY A 71 -3.63 18.51 -10.50
CA GLY A 71 -3.73 18.67 -11.96
C GLY A 71 -3.44 20.09 -12.46
N SER A 72 -2.16 20.43 -12.61
CA SER A 72 -1.60 21.45 -13.53
C SER A 72 -0.07 21.51 -13.30
N GLU A 73 0.75 20.86 -14.13
CA GLU A 73 1.42 21.42 -15.31
C GLU A 73 2.56 22.42 -15.00
N ASP A 74 3.78 21.93 -15.27
CA ASP A 74 5.01 22.56 -15.78
C ASP A 74 5.29 24.08 -15.73
N HIS A 75 6.48 24.38 -15.13
CA HIS A 75 7.56 25.32 -15.54
C HIS A 75 7.32 26.86 -15.59
N PRO A 76 8.34 27.75 -15.71
CA PRO A 76 9.78 27.77 -15.34
C PRO A 76 10.18 29.10 -14.60
N SER A 77 11.48 29.36 -14.40
CA SER A 77 12.06 30.72 -14.34
C SER A 77 13.25 30.79 -15.27
#